data_AF-A0A836MQ79-F1
#
_entry.id   AF-A0A836MQ79-F1
#
_cell.length_a   1.000
_cell.length_b   1.000
_cell.length_c   1.000
_cell.angle_alpha   90.00
_cell.angle_beta   90.00
_cell.angle_gamma   90.00
#
_symmetry.space_group_name_H-M   'P 1'
#
loop_
_entity.id
_entity.type
_entity.pdbx_description
1 polymer ?
#
loop_
_entity_poly.entity_id
_entity_poly.type
_entity_poly.pdbx_seq_one_letter_code
_entity_poly.pdbx_strand_id
1 'polypeptide(L)'
;MKQEPFECGFEAFENARMKFDVRYYLVAILFILFDLEVAFMVPWAVVFKELGAYGFWSMMVFLLILVIGFIYEWKKGALEWE
;
A
#
# COMPACT_ATOMS: atom_id res chain seq x y z
N MET A 1 -35.87 24.26 22.10
CA MET A 1 -35.78 23.88 20.68
C MET A 1 -35.15 25.04 19.91
N LYS A 2 -33.84 24.96 19.66
CA LYS A 2 -33.13 25.81 18.70
C LYS A 2 -32.01 24.96 18.12
N GLN A 3 -32.43 23.99 17.33
CA GLN A 3 -31.57 23.24 16.44
C GLN A 3 -32.02 23.64 15.06
N GLU A 4 -31.30 24.59 14.47
CA GLU A 4 -30.97 24.70 13.05
C GLU A 4 -30.04 25.91 12.91
N PRO A 5 -28.86 25.71 12.30
CA PRO A 5 -28.35 26.64 11.33
C PRO A 5 -28.58 26.02 9.95
N PHE A 6 -29.59 26.56 9.29
CA PHE A 6 -29.48 27.09 7.93
C PHE A 6 -29.09 26.10 6.83
N GLU A 7 -30.09 25.77 5.99
CA GLU A 7 -29.94 25.26 4.63
C GLU A 7 -28.93 26.11 3.84
N CYS A 8 -27.66 25.73 3.85
CA CYS A 8 -26.81 26.01 2.71
C CYS A 8 -27.13 24.90 1.70
N GLY A 9 -27.89 25.26 0.66
CA GLY A 9 -28.23 24.41 -0.47
C GLY A 9 -26.99 23.90 -1.19
N PHE A 10 -26.37 22.88 -0.62
CA PHE A 10 -25.72 21.84 -1.39
C PHE A 10 -26.65 20.66 -1.30
N GLU A 11 -27.31 20.37 -2.43
CA GLU A 11 -27.72 19.00 -2.70
C GLU A 11 -26.56 18.11 -2.26
N ALA A 12 -26.87 17.07 -1.50
CA ALA A 12 -25.97 15.95 -1.32
C ALA A 12 -25.79 15.25 -2.69
N PHE A 13 -25.34 15.99 -3.70
CA PHE A 13 -24.64 15.49 -4.85
C PHE A 13 -23.50 14.68 -4.28
N GLU A 14 -23.68 13.36 -4.36
CA GLU A 14 -22.66 12.46 -4.86
C GLU A 14 -21.26 13.00 -4.63
N ASN A 15 -20.64 12.63 -3.51
CA ASN A 15 -19.29 12.09 -3.49
C ASN A 15 -18.94 11.70 -2.04
N ALA A 16 -19.60 10.63 -1.57
CA ALA A 16 -18.97 9.72 -0.60
C ALA A 16 -17.70 9.07 -1.17
N ARG A 17 -17.31 9.39 -2.42
CA ARG A 17 -15.92 9.45 -2.84
C ARG A 17 -15.24 10.61 -2.13
N MET A 18 -14.90 10.34 -0.87
CA MET A 18 -13.72 10.92 -0.27
C MET A 18 -12.65 11.05 -1.35
N LYS A 19 -12.31 12.28 -1.75
CA LYS A 19 -11.01 12.60 -2.34
C LYS A 19 -9.94 12.44 -1.26
N PHE A 20 -9.97 11.32 -0.52
CA PHE A 20 -8.79 10.87 0.18
C PHE A 20 -7.80 10.60 -0.93
N ASP A 21 -6.76 11.41 -0.93
CA ASP A 21 -5.67 11.36 -1.89
C ASP A 21 -5.34 9.90 -2.17
N VAL A 22 -5.40 9.47 -3.44
CA VAL A 22 -5.16 8.08 -3.84
C VAL A 22 -3.82 7.58 -3.27
N ARG A 23 -2.89 8.52 -3.02
CA ARG A 23 -1.64 8.36 -2.29
C ARG A 23 -1.81 7.64 -0.94
N TYR A 24 -2.76 8.03 -0.09
CA TYR A 24 -2.96 7.41 1.22
C TYR A 24 -3.43 5.95 1.10
N TYR A 25 -4.26 5.66 0.10
CA TYR A 25 -4.72 4.30 -0.15
C TYR A 25 -3.61 3.40 -0.70
N LEU A 26 -2.78 3.93 -1.62
CA LEU A 26 -1.61 3.22 -2.16
C LEU A 26 -0.59 2.89 -1.06
N VAL A 27 -0.24 3.88 -0.21
CA VAL A 27 0.66 3.65 0.94
C VAL A 27 0.08 2.61 1.91
N ALA A 28 -1.24 2.61 2.15
CA ALA A 28 -1.87 1.61 3.00
C ALA A 28 -1.79 0.19 2.39
N ILE A 29 -2.04 0.03 1.09
CA ILE A 29 -1.90 -1.26 0.40
C ILE A 29 -0.45 -1.72 0.43
N LEU A 30 0.51 -0.85 0.14
CA LEU A 30 1.94 -1.18 0.18
C LEU A 30 2.35 -1.63 1.58
N PHE A 31 1.88 -0.94 2.63
CA PHE A 31 2.15 -1.33 4.01
C PHE A 31 1.59 -2.72 4.34
N ILE A 32 0.36 -3.03 3.88
CA ILE A 32 -0.24 -4.36 4.05
C ILE A 32 0.56 -5.43 3.29
N LEU A 33 0.96 -5.15 2.04
CA LEU A 33 1.76 -6.07 1.23
C LEU A 33 3.13 -6.32 1.85
N PHE A 34 3.78 -5.27 2.35
CA PHE A 34 5.06 -5.37 3.03
C PHE A 34 4.98 -6.16 4.34
N ASP A 35 3.95 -5.94 5.15
CA ASP A 35 3.72 -6.72 6.38
C ASP A 35 3.53 -8.20 6.08
N LEU A 36 2.74 -8.51 5.04
CA LEU A 36 2.54 -9.86 4.54
C LEU A 36 3.83 -10.49 4.01
N GLU A 37 4.66 -9.72 3.30
CA GLU A 37 5.98 -10.17 2.83
C GLU A 37 6.90 -10.57 3.98
N VAL A 38 6.96 -9.75 5.04
CA VAL A 38 7.75 -10.06 6.24
C VAL A 38 7.18 -11.29 6.97
N ALA A 39 5.85 -11.45 7.02
CA ALA A 39 5.23 -12.63 7.58
C ALA A 39 5.63 -13.92 6.81
N PHE A 40 5.77 -13.86 5.49
CA PHE A 40 6.29 -14.96 4.67
C PHE A 40 7.80 -15.17 4.83
N MET A 41 8.55 -14.12 5.14
CA MET A 41 10.00 -14.20 5.40
C MET A 41 10.32 -15.03 6.65
N VAL A 42 9.46 -15.02 7.67
CA VAL A 42 9.67 -15.77 8.92
C VAL A 42 9.79 -17.29 8.71
N PRO A 43 8.81 -17.99 8.13
CA PRO A 43 8.94 -19.43 7.89
C PRO A 43 10.09 -19.74 6.93
N TRP A 44 10.29 -18.92 5.89
CA TRP A 44 11.42 -19.08 4.96
C TRP A 44 12.77 -19.00 5.67
N ALA A 45 12.95 -18.05 6.59
CA ALA A 45 14.18 -17.90 7.38
C ALA A 45 14.42 -19.10 8.30
N VAL A 46 13.35 -19.69 8.85
CA VAL A 46 13.44 -20.90 9.70
C VAL A 46 13.93 -22.10 8.89
N VAL A 47 13.45 -22.29 7.65
CA VAL A 47 13.85 -23.41 6.78
C VAL A 47 15.05 -23.10 5.87
N PHE A 48 15.66 -21.91 5.98
CA PHE A 48 16.73 -21.46 5.10
C PHE A 48 17.93 -22.42 5.05
N LYS A 49 18.24 -23.09 6.17
CA LYS A 49 19.33 -24.07 6.25
C LYS A 49 19.12 -25.29 5.33
N GLU A 50 17.88 -25.66 5.02
CA GLU A 50 17.57 -26.84 4.19
C GLU A 50 17.41 -26.49 2.70
N LEU A 51 17.01 -25.24 2.39
CA LEU A 51 16.71 -24.80 1.03
C LEU A 51 17.95 -24.47 0.17
N GLY A 52 19.11 -24.24 0.79
CA GLY A 52 20.37 -23.97 0.07
C GLY A 52 20.28 -22.83 -0.96
N ALA A 53 20.94 -22.99 -2.11
CA ALA A 53 20.99 -21.97 -3.18
C ALA A 53 19.61 -21.65 -3.80
N TYR A 54 18.67 -22.61 -3.78
CA TYR A 54 17.29 -22.39 -4.25
C TYR A 54 16.53 -21.45 -3.32
N GLY A 55 16.71 -21.58 -2.01
CA GLY A 55 16.13 -20.66 -1.03
C GLY A 55 16.60 -19.22 -1.23
N PHE A 56 17.90 -19.05 -1.49
CA PHE A 56 18.49 -17.73 -1.76
C PHE A 56 17.90 -17.07 -3.01
N TRP A 57 17.75 -17.81 -4.12
CA TRP A 57 17.15 -17.25 -5.34
C TRP A 57 15.68 -16.91 -5.18
N SER A 58 14.92 -17.76 -4.47
CA SER A 58 13.52 -17.51 -4.14
C SER A 58 13.36 -16.19 -3.38
N MET A 59 14.24 -15.94 -2.41
CA MET A 59 14.21 -14.70 -1.61
C MET A 59 14.59 -13.47 -2.42
N MET A 60 15.57 -13.59 -3.30
CA MET A 60 16.01 -12.48 -4.13
C MET A 60 14.93 -12.06 -5.15
N VAL A 61 14.20 -13.03 -5.71
CA VAL A 61 13.04 -12.74 -6.57
C VAL A 61 11.92 -12.06 -5.78
N PHE A 62 11.67 -12.52 -4.55
CA PHE A 62 10.66 -11.93 -3.67
C PHE A 62 10.94 -10.44 -3.41
N LEU A 63 12.15 -10.13 -2.95
CA LEU A 63 12.59 -8.74 -2.72
C LEU A 63 12.57 -7.88 -3.99
N LEU A 64 12.93 -8.44 -5.15
CA LEU A 64 12.87 -7.73 -6.43
C LEU A 64 11.45 -7.27 -6.78
N ILE A 65 10.45 -8.12 -6.52
CA ILE A 65 9.04 -7.77 -6.77
C ILE A 65 8.63 -6.58 -5.89
N LEU A 66 9.02 -6.57 -4.62
CA LEU A 66 8.77 -5.44 -3.70
C LEU A 66 9.42 -4.15 -4.20
N VAL A 67 10.69 -4.21 -4.59
CA VAL A 67 11.44 -3.05 -5.09
C VAL A 67 10.79 -2.50 -6.37
N ILE A 68 10.34 -3.37 -7.26
CA ILE A 68 9.63 -2.95 -8.48
C ILE A 68 8.29 -2.29 -8.14
N GLY A 69 7.52 -2.87 -7.20
CA GLY A 69 6.28 -2.27 -6.69
C GLY A 69 6.50 -0.87 -6.13
N PHE A 70 7.52 -0.73 -5.27
CA PHE A 70 7.91 0.54 -4.66
C PHE A 70 8.36 1.58 -5.71
N ILE A 71 9.20 1.20 -6.67
CA ILE A 71 9.63 2.09 -7.76
C ILE A 71 8.45 2.50 -8.65
N TYR A 72 7.51 1.59 -8.91
CA TYR A 72 6.31 1.88 -9.69
C TYR A 72 5.43 2.91 -8.99
N GLU A 73 5.20 2.77 -7.68
CA GLU A 73 4.46 3.75 -6.89
C GLU A 73 5.19 5.10 -6.81
N TRP A 74 6.52 5.08 -6.65
CA TRP A 74 7.35 6.28 -6.66
C TRP A 74 7.24 7.02 -8.00
N LYS A 75 7.30 6.29 -9.13
CA LYS A 75 7.20 6.85 -10.48
C LYS A 75 5.78 7.27 -10.87
N LYS A 76 4.73 6.66 -10.30
CA LYS A 76 3.33 6.99 -10.62
C LYS A 76 2.84 8.27 -9.93
N GLY A 77 3.73 9.07 -9.34
CA GLY A 77 3.44 10.46 -9.03
C GLY A 77 2.72 10.66 -7.69
N ALA A 78 3.23 10.08 -6.60
CA ALA A 78 2.95 10.65 -5.27
C ALA A 78 3.77 11.93 -5.00
N LEU A 79 4.75 12.25 -5.85
CA LEU A 79 5.75 13.32 -5.64
C LEU A 79 6.07 14.17 -6.88
N GLU A 80 5.24 14.15 -7.94
CA GLU A 80 5.23 15.27 -8.90
C GLU A 80 4.33 16.36 -8.31
N TRP A 81 5.01 17.28 -7.63
CA TRP A 81 4.49 18.60 -7.32
C TRP A 81 4.51 19.42 -8.60
N GLU A 82 3.34 19.68 -9.17
CA GLU A 82 3.00 21.01 -9.68
C GLU A 82 1.83 21.56 -8.84
#